data_AF-A0A2S7IW08-F1
#
_entry.id   AF-A0A2S7IW08-F1
#
_cell.length_a   1.000
_cell.length_b   1.000
_cell.length_c   1.000
_cell.angle_alpha   90.00
_cell.angle_beta   90.00
_cell.angle_gamma   90.00
#
_symmetry.space_group_name_H-M   'P 1'
#
loop_
_entity.id
_entity.type
_entity.pdbx_description
1 polymer ?
#
loop_
_entity_poly.entity_id
_entity_poly.type
_entity_poly.pdbx_seq_one_letter_code
_entity_poly.pdbx_strand_id
1 'polypeptide(L)'
;MNAGHNSKLTQGEYDALLMDCARKESAHLARIAGLQAERKADRKIFQSYGYTLNEVDTLVKAMNAEDKDKVGEKHRRQANALALLGIIKKQGDLFEDDRDYLDKVFDDGKVAGLKALDRVSEFMAGTDEDQAWLRGYDAGQEEQRKNLLSAMEKINAEADRDHGDNPEFPDQEAA
;
A
#
# COMPACT_ATOMS: atom_id res chain seq x y z
N MET A 1 -1.95 -22.08 37.02
CA MET A 1 -2.54 -21.04 36.14
C MET A 1 -3.78 -20.52 36.83
N ASN A 2 -3.73 -19.28 37.32
CA ASN A 2 -4.76 -18.71 38.20
C ASN A 2 -5.93 -18.11 37.40
N ALA A 3 -7.14 -18.38 37.91
CA ALA A 3 -8.40 -17.66 37.77
C ALA A 3 -9.14 -17.69 36.41
N GLY A 4 -9.89 -18.77 36.16
CA GLY A 4 -11.11 -18.68 35.36
C GLY A 4 -12.22 -18.07 36.21
N HIS A 5 -12.64 -16.85 35.91
CA HIS A 5 -13.65 -16.11 36.69
C HIS A 5 -15.00 -16.84 36.72
N ASN A 6 -15.39 -17.35 37.89
CA ASN A 6 -16.79 -17.68 38.21
C ASN A 6 -17.63 -16.39 38.14
N SER A 7 -18.43 -16.22 37.08
CA SER A 7 -19.36 -15.09 37.00
C SER A 7 -20.60 -15.40 37.85
N LYS A 8 -20.91 -14.52 38.81
CA LYS A 8 -22.13 -14.54 39.64
C LYS A 8 -23.33 -13.93 38.90
N LEU A 9 -23.30 -13.88 37.57
CA LEU A 9 -24.32 -13.23 36.77
C LEU A 9 -25.59 -14.08 36.74
N THR A 10 -26.73 -13.43 36.94
CA THR A 10 -28.02 -13.98 36.55
C THR A 10 -28.09 -14.11 35.03
N GLN A 11 -29.00 -14.94 34.52
CA GLN A 11 -29.17 -15.11 33.07
C GLN A 11 -29.43 -13.78 32.36
N GLY A 12 -30.24 -12.89 32.96
CA GLY A 12 -30.52 -11.57 32.40
C GLY A 12 -29.29 -10.66 32.32
N GLU A 13 -28.39 -10.72 33.30
CA GLU A 13 -27.13 -9.95 33.26
C GLU A 13 -26.15 -10.52 32.23
N TYR A 14 -26.11 -11.84 32.05
CA TYR A 14 -25.34 -12.49 31.00
C TYR A 14 -25.86 -12.08 29.61
N ASP A 15 -27.17 -12.16 29.38
CA ASP A 15 -27.80 -11.80 28.10
C ASP A 15 -27.58 -10.33 27.77
N ALA A 16 -27.68 -9.43 28.76
CA ALA A 16 -27.40 -8.00 28.58
C ALA A 16 -25.94 -7.75 28.17
N LEU A 17 -24.98 -8.43 28.80
CA LEU A 17 -23.56 -8.34 28.42
C LEU A 17 -23.31 -8.88 27.01
N LEU A 18 -23.93 -10.02 26.66
CA LEU A 18 -23.83 -10.60 25.33
C LEU A 18 -24.39 -9.63 24.26
N MET A 19 -25.52 -8.97 24.54
CA MET A 19 -26.11 -7.99 23.64
C MET A 19 -25.24 -6.73 23.47
N ASP A 20 -24.57 -6.26 24.54
CA ASP A 20 -23.60 -5.17 24.40
C ASP A 20 -22.39 -5.58 23.53
N CYS A 21 -21.87 -6.79 23.72
CA CYS A 21 -20.83 -7.36 22.86
C CYS A 21 -21.30 -7.45 21.39
N ALA A 22 -22.49 -7.97 21.14
CA ALA A 22 -23.06 -8.08 19.80
C ALA A 22 -23.27 -6.72 19.12
N ARG A 23 -23.68 -5.70 19.90
CA ARG A 23 -23.81 -4.32 19.40
C ARG A 23 -22.46 -3.72 19.00
N LYS A 24 -21.42 -3.93 19.82
CA LYS A 24 -20.05 -3.51 19.49
C LYS A 24 -19.52 -4.20 18.24
N GLU A 25 -19.71 -5.51 18.14
CA GLU A 25 -19.31 -6.29 16.96
C GLU A 25 -20.04 -5.81 15.70
N SER A 26 -21.36 -5.60 15.80
CA SER A 26 -22.16 -5.06 14.68
C SER A 26 -21.64 -3.69 14.22
N ALA A 27 -21.24 -2.83 15.16
CA ALA A 27 -20.64 -1.54 14.84
C ALA A 27 -19.27 -1.68 14.15
N HIS A 28 -18.43 -2.64 14.57
CA HIS A 28 -17.17 -2.94 13.88
C HIS A 28 -17.40 -3.48 12.46
N LEU A 29 -18.34 -4.40 12.28
CA LEU A 29 -18.71 -4.93 10.96
C LEU A 29 -19.22 -3.84 10.02
N ALA A 30 -20.04 -2.91 10.52
CA ALA A 30 -20.50 -1.75 9.74
C ALA A 30 -19.32 -0.86 9.29
N ARG A 31 -18.34 -0.63 10.17
CA ARG A 31 -17.11 0.12 9.82
C ARG A 31 -16.27 -0.61 8.78
N ILE A 32 -16.11 -1.93 8.92
CA ILE A 32 -15.38 -2.77 7.94
C ILE A 32 -16.08 -2.69 6.58
N ALA A 33 -17.41 -2.79 6.53
CA ALA A 33 -18.17 -2.68 5.28
C ALA A 33 -17.98 -1.31 4.61
N GLY A 34 -17.96 -0.22 5.40
CA GLY A 34 -17.63 1.11 4.91
C GLY A 34 -16.23 1.18 4.29
N LEU A 35 -15.21 0.74 5.03
CA LEU A 35 -13.82 0.71 4.55
C LEU A 35 -13.62 -0.18 3.32
N GLN A 36 -14.37 -1.28 3.23
CA GLN A 36 -14.34 -2.15 2.05
C GLN A 36 -14.97 -1.47 0.82
N ALA A 37 -16.02 -0.67 1.00
CA ALA A 37 -16.64 0.10 -0.07
C ALA A 37 -15.71 1.20 -0.58
N GLU A 38 -15.07 1.95 0.32
CA GLU A 38 -14.04 2.95 0.00
C GLU A 38 -12.88 2.31 -0.77
N ARG A 39 -12.30 1.23 -0.22
CA ARG A 39 -11.24 0.46 -0.90
C ARG A 39 -11.68 0.00 -2.29
N LYS A 40 -12.94 -0.40 -2.48
CA LYS A 40 -13.46 -0.82 -3.78
C LYS A 40 -13.56 0.37 -4.75
N ALA A 41 -13.92 1.56 -4.27
CA ALA A 41 -13.94 2.77 -5.08
C ALA A 41 -12.52 3.16 -5.52
N ASP A 42 -11.57 3.22 -4.59
CA ASP A 42 -10.18 3.54 -4.88
C ASP A 42 -9.55 2.56 -5.88
N ARG A 43 -9.86 1.27 -5.77
CA ARG A 43 -9.38 0.26 -6.71
C ARG A 43 -9.82 0.53 -8.15
N LYS A 44 -11.00 1.12 -8.37
CA LYS A 44 -11.40 1.54 -9.72
C LYS A 44 -10.56 2.71 -10.23
N ILE A 45 -10.25 3.65 -9.34
CA ILE A 45 -9.39 4.79 -9.63
C ILE A 45 -7.97 4.31 -10.00
N PHE A 46 -7.40 3.38 -9.23
CA PHE A 46 -6.08 2.81 -9.55
C PHE A 46 -6.04 2.15 -10.93
N GLN A 47 -7.11 1.44 -11.30
CA GLN A 47 -7.25 0.85 -12.62
C GLN A 47 -7.37 1.90 -13.73
N SER A 48 -8.05 3.03 -13.48
CA SER A 48 -8.06 4.14 -14.46
C SER A 48 -6.70 4.77 -14.69
N TYR A 49 -5.76 4.64 -13.75
CA TYR A 49 -4.36 5.04 -13.92
C TYR A 49 -3.52 4.00 -14.68
N GLY A 50 -4.12 2.88 -15.10
CA GLY A 50 -3.44 1.81 -15.83
C GLY A 50 -2.79 0.73 -14.97
N TYR A 51 -2.90 0.81 -13.64
CA TYR A 51 -2.34 -0.22 -12.75
C TYR A 51 -3.26 -1.43 -12.63
N THR A 52 -2.67 -2.62 -12.63
CA THR A 52 -3.40 -3.83 -12.22
C THR A 52 -3.52 -3.88 -10.70
N LEU A 53 -4.63 -4.45 -10.23
CA LEU A 53 -4.86 -4.62 -8.81
C LEU A 53 -3.82 -5.54 -8.13
N ASN A 54 -3.27 -6.49 -8.90
CA ASN A 54 -2.23 -7.39 -8.42
C ASN A 54 -0.89 -6.67 -8.19
N GLU A 55 -0.54 -5.69 -9.02
CA GLU A 55 0.64 -4.86 -8.81
C GLU A 55 0.53 -4.06 -7.51
N VAL A 56 -0.60 -3.40 -7.30
CA VAL A 56 -0.87 -2.62 -6.07
C VAL A 56 -0.86 -3.54 -4.84
N ASP A 57 -1.55 -4.68 -4.90
CA ASP A 57 -1.59 -5.63 -3.79
C ASP A 57 -0.21 -6.25 -3.49
N THR A 58 0.60 -6.50 -4.54
CA THR A 58 1.99 -6.96 -4.39
C THR A 58 2.84 -5.92 -3.65
N LEU A 59 2.73 -4.65 -4.06
CA LEU A 59 3.46 -3.55 -3.44
C LEU A 59 3.06 -3.39 -1.97
N VAL A 60 1.76 -3.36 -1.65
CA VAL A 60 1.27 -3.26 -0.26
C VAL A 60 1.77 -4.43 0.60
N LYS A 61 1.78 -5.66 0.07
CA LYS A 61 2.30 -6.82 0.80
C LYS A 61 3.81 -6.71 1.04
N ALA A 62 4.59 -6.33 0.02
CA ALA A 62 6.03 -6.16 0.15
C ALA A 62 6.38 -5.04 1.14
N MET A 63 5.62 -3.95 1.12
CA MET A 63 5.79 -2.83 2.04
C MET A 63 5.57 -3.21 3.51
N ASN A 64 4.69 -4.17 3.79
CA ASN A 64 4.32 -4.59 5.15
C ASN A 64 4.91 -5.95 5.54
N ALA A 65 5.82 -6.50 4.74
CA ALA A 65 6.47 -7.76 5.07
C ALA A 65 7.49 -7.53 6.21
N GLU A 66 7.38 -8.34 7.27
CA GLU A 66 8.35 -8.35 8.38
C GLU A 66 9.75 -8.75 7.91
N ASP A 67 9.80 -9.65 6.91
CA ASP A 67 11.03 -10.15 6.31
C ASP A 67 10.97 -9.91 4.80
N LYS A 68 11.58 -8.78 4.38
CA LYS A 68 11.64 -8.38 2.98
C LYS A 68 12.46 -9.35 2.13
N ASP A 69 13.46 -10.01 2.71
CA ASP A 69 14.31 -10.97 2.01
C ASP A 69 13.52 -12.18 1.53
N LYS A 70 12.57 -12.66 2.34
CA LYS A 70 11.63 -13.73 1.93
C LYS A 70 10.76 -13.33 0.73
N VAL A 71 10.41 -12.05 0.59
CA VAL A 71 9.63 -11.56 -0.56
C VAL A 71 10.47 -11.66 -1.83
N GLY A 72 11.73 -11.22 -1.79
CA GLY A 72 12.66 -11.34 -2.91
C GLY A 72 12.98 -12.80 -3.25
N GLU A 73 13.19 -13.64 -2.24
CA GLU A 73 13.47 -15.07 -2.42
C GLU A 73 12.32 -15.81 -3.09
N LYS A 74 11.06 -15.50 -2.72
CA LYS A 74 9.88 -16.07 -3.37
C LYS A 74 9.88 -15.81 -4.87
N HIS A 75 10.20 -14.59 -5.30
CA HIS A 75 10.28 -14.23 -6.72
C HIS A 75 11.44 -14.93 -7.42
N ARG A 76 12.62 -15.04 -6.78
CA ARG A 76 13.74 -15.85 -7.27
C ARG A 76 13.33 -17.30 -7.52
N ARG A 77 12.65 -17.94 -6.55
CA ARG A 77 12.17 -19.33 -6.68
C ARG A 77 11.16 -19.47 -7.82
N GLN A 78 10.23 -18.51 -7.97
CA GLN A 78 9.27 -18.50 -9.08
C GLN A 78 9.95 -18.34 -10.44
N ALA A 79 10.90 -17.40 -10.57
CA ALA A 79 11.67 -17.21 -11.79
C ALA A 79 12.48 -18.46 -12.16
N ASN A 80 13.11 -19.11 -11.17
CA ASN A 80 13.82 -20.37 -11.37
C ASN A 80 12.88 -21.49 -11.87
N ALA A 81 11.68 -21.62 -11.30
CA ALA A 81 10.71 -22.62 -11.74
C ALA A 81 10.22 -22.38 -13.18
N LEU A 82 9.92 -21.13 -13.54
CA LEU A 82 9.51 -20.78 -14.91
C LEU A 82 10.65 -20.98 -15.92
N ALA A 83 11.90 -20.70 -15.52
CA ALA A 83 13.07 -20.95 -16.35
C ALA A 83 13.32 -22.44 -16.57
N LEU A 84 13.12 -23.28 -15.54
CA LEU A 84 13.19 -24.74 -15.66
C LEU A 84 12.17 -25.28 -16.67
N LEU A 85 10.98 -24.67 -16.72
CA LEU A 85 9.93 -25.01 -17.69
C LEU A 85 10.15 -24.39 -19.08
N GLY A 86 11.22 -23.63 -19.29
CA GLY A 86 11.51 -22.96 -20.57
C GLY A 86 10.57 -21.79 -20.91
N ILE A 87 9.78 -21.30 -19.94
CA ILE A 87 8.81 -20.21 -20.14
C ILE A 87 9.53 -18.86 -20.19
N ILE A 88 10.59 -18.69 -19.38
CA ILE A 88 11.41 -17.48 -19.36
C ILE A 88 12.90 -17.82 -19.48
N LYS A 89 13.69 -16.92 -20.04
CA LYS A 89 15.15 -17.05 -20.07
C LYS A 89 15.73 -16.53 -18.75
N LYS A 90 16.58 -17.34 -18.09
CA LYS A 90 17.34 -16.89 -16.91
C LYS A 90 18.57 -16.10 -17.37
N GLN A 91 18.77 -14.89 -16.83
CA GLN A 91 19.92 -14.04 -17.11
C GLN A 91 20.64 -13.77 -15.78
N GLY A 92 21.78 -14.41 -15.52
CA GLY A 92 22.55 -14.27 -14.27
C GLY A 92 21.75 -14.53 -12.99
N ASP A 93 22.34 -14.29 -11.82
CA ASP A 93 21.54 -14.07 -10.60
C ASP A 93 21.15 -12.59 -10.55
N LEU A 94 20.11 -12.22 -11.31
CA LEU A 94 19.61 -10.85 -11.42
C LEU A 94 19.11 -10.26 -10.08
N PHE A 95 18.94 -11.10 -9.06
CA PHE A 95 18.37 -10.74 -7.77
C PHE A 95 19.38 -10.86 -6.62
N GLU A 96 20.68 -11.00 -6.92
CA GLU A 96 21.74 -10.86 -5.93
C GLU A 96 21.88 -9.38 -5.56
N ASP A 97 21.87 -9.07 -4.26
CA ASP A 97 21.94 -7.70 -3.75
C ASP A 97 23.34 -7.41 -3.21
N ASP A 98 24.21 -6.91 -4.09
CA ASP A 98 25.60 -6.55 -3.84
C ASP A 98 25.79 -5.09 -3.40
N ARG A 99 24.70 -4.36 -3.13
CA ARG A 99 24.76 -2.96 -2.70
C ARG A 99 25.47 -2.81 -1.35
N ASP A 100 26.16 -1.67 -1.19
CA ASP A 100 26.82 -1.33 0.06
C ASP A 100 25.82 -1.17 1.22
N TYR A 101 26.29 -1.39 2.44
CA TYR A 101 25.44 -1.31 3.62
C TYR A 101 24.81 0.08 3.80
N LEU A 102 25.58 1.16 3.61
CA LEU A 102 25.03 2.51 3.76
C LEU A 102 24.02 2.87 2.67
N ASP A 103 24.17 2.32 1.46
CA ASP A 103 23.19 2.46 0.38
C ASP A 103 21.87 1.76 0.74
N LYS A 104 21.94 0.58 1.37
CA LYS A 104 20.75 -0.13 1.87
C LYS A 104 20.03 0.68 2.95
N VAL A 105 20.78 1.27 3.88
CA VAL A 105 20.22 2.14 4.93
C VAL A 105 19.56 3.39 4.33
N PHE A 106 20.18 3.99 3.30
CA PHE A 106 19.59 5.10 2.56
C PHE A 106 18.28 4.67 1.87
N ASP A 107 18.26 3.53 1.19
CA ASP A 107 17.08 3.03 0.48
C ASP A 107 15.93 2.70 1.46
N ASP A 108 16.23 2.19 2.65
CA ASP A 108 15.23 1.98 3.70
C ASP A 108 14.63 3.30 4.17
N GLY A 109 15.46 4.33 4.37
CA GLY A 109 14.99 5.69 4.64
C GLY A 109 14.10 6.21 3.52
N LYS A 110 14.51 6.02 2.26
CA LYS A 110 13.74 6.45 1.08
C LYS A 110 12.37 5.79 1.01
N VAL A 111 12.28 4.49 1.29
CA VAL A 111 11.01 3.78 1.37
C VAL A 111 10.13 4.32 2.50
N ALA A 112 10.70 4.66 3.67
CA ALA A 112 9.96 5.28 4.76
C ALA A 112 9.40 6.66 4.37
N GLY A 113 10.19 7.45 3.64
CA GLY A 113 9.76 8.73 3.06
C GLY A 113 8.60 8.58 2.07
N LEU A 114 8.70 7.65 1.12
CA LEU A 114 7.64 7.33 0.16
C LEU A 114 6.32 6.90 0.83
N LYS A 115 6.41 6.24 2.00
CA LYS A 115 5.27 5.82 2.81
C LYS A 115 4.70 6.92 3.70
N ALA A 116 5.34 8.08 3.78
CA ALA A 116 5.02 9.17 4.71
C ALA A 116 4.97 8.71 6.18
N LEU A 117 5.93 7.87 6.59
CA LEU A 117 6.12 7.49 8.00
C LEU A 117 6.76 8.63 8.80
N ASP A 118 6.88 8.46 10.12
CA ASP A 118 7.61 9.43 10.94
C ASP A 118 9.09 9.49 10.54
N ARG A 119 9.65 10.71 10.48
CA ARG A 119 11.07 10.96 10.17
C ARG A 119 11.95 10.64 11.38
N VAL A 120 11.99 9.38 11.78
CA VAL A 120 12.78 8.89 12.92
C VAL A 120 13.55 7.65 12.49
N SER A 121 14.87 7.75 12.51
CA SER A 121 15.78 6.62 12.28
C SER A 121 15.90 5.79 13.55
N GLU A 122 16.04 4.47 13.39
CA GLU A 122 16.28 3.54 14.51
C GLU A 122 17.76 3.49 14.94
N PHE A 123 18.64 4.13 14.18
CA PHE A 123 20.06 4.19 14.47
C PHE A 123 20.37 5.22 15.55
N MET A 124 21.57 5.13 16.12
CA MET A 124 22.03 6.12 17.08
C MET A 124 22.17 7.49 16.41
N ALA A 125 21.59 8.52 17.02
CA ALA A 125 21.60 9.87 16.46
C ALA A 125 23.02 10.35 16.14
N GLY A 126 23.21 10.84 14.91
CA GLY A 126 24.47 11.41 14.43
C GLY A 126 25.49 10.41 13.88
N THR A 127 25.17 9.11 13.80
CA THR A 127 26.03 8.15 13.06
C THR A 127 25.84 8.26 11.54
N ASP A 128 26.75 7.65 10.78
CA ASP A 128 26.66 7.64 9.32
C ASP A 128 25.38 6.95 8.83
N GLU A 129 24.92 5.90 9.53
CA GLU A 129 23.65 5.22 9.26
C GLU A 129 22.45 6.13 9.51
N ASP A 130 22.42 6.83 10.65
CA ASP A 130 21.36 7.77 10.98
C ASP A 130 21.27 8.88 9.92
N GLN A 131 22.41 9.44 9.52
CA GLN A 131 22.46 10.46 8.49
C GLN A 131 22.08 9.89 7.10
N ALA A 132 22.51 8.68 6.75
CA ALA A 132 22.14 8.03 5.49
C ALA A 132 20.63 7.77 5.41
N TRP A 133 20.04 7.24 6.48
CA TRP A 133 18.61 6.98 6.55
C TRP A 133 17.79 8.26 6.44
N LEU A 134 18.16 9.31 7.19
CA LEU A 134 17.44 10.60 7.16
C LEU A 134 17.53 11.28 5.79
N ARG A 135 18.68 11.20 5.12
CA ARG A 135 18.82 11.67 3.72
C ARG A 135 17.92 10.87 2.77
N GLY A 136 17.85 9.56 2.95
CA GLY A 136 16.95 8.69 2.21
C GLY A 136 15.50 9.14 2.36
N TYR A 137 15.05 9.31 3.61
CA TYR A 137 13.69 9.76 3.93
C TYR A 137 13.32 11.06 3.22
N ASP A 138 14.19 12.08 3.31
CA ASP A 138 13.95 13.38 2.70
C ASP A 138 13.88 13.26 1.16
N ALA A 139 14.77 12.46 0.56
CA ALA A 139 14.75 12.19 -0.87
C ALA A 139 13.46 11.47 -1.32
N GLY A 140 12.99 10.50 -0.53
CA GLY A 140 11.74 9.78 -0.80
C GLY A 140 10.52 10.72 -0.79
N GLN A 141 10.44 11.61 0.21
CA GLN A 141 9.36 12.61 0.28
C GLN A 141 9.41 13.62 -0.86
N GLU A 142 10.60 14.10 -1.21
CA GLU A 142 10.77 15.02 -2.34
C GLU A 142 10.33 14.37 -3.66
N GLU A 143 10.78 13.13 -3.90
CA GLU A 143 10.43 12.37 -5.11
C GLU A 143 8.92 12.13 -5.17
N GLN A 144 8.31 11.66 -4.07
CA GLN A 144 6.87 11.43 -4.01
C GLN A 144 6.11 12.71 -4.33
N ARG A 145 6.45 13.82 -3.66
CA ARG A 145 5.76 15.10 -3.85
C ARG A 145 5.86 15.58 -5.31
N LYS A 146 7.07 15.55 -5.87
CA LYS A 146 7.34 16.06 -7.22
C LYS A 146 6.68 15.21 -8.29
N ASN A 147 6.84 13.89 -8.21
CA ASN A 147 6.38 12.98 -9.25
C ASN A 147 4.87 12.75 -9.17
N LEU A 148 4.30 12.66 -7.96
CA LEU A 148 2.86 12.52 -7.79
C LEU A 148 2.12 13.76 -8.31
N LEU A 149 2.58 14.97 -7.96
CA LEU A 149 1.96 16.20 -8.44
C LEU A 149 1.97 16.24 -9.97
N SER A 150 3.13 15.99 -10.59
CA SER A 150 3.24 15.98 -12.05
C SER A 150 2.36 14.92 -12.71
N ALA A 151 2.24 13.72 -12.12
CA ALA A 151 1.38 12.66 -12.64
C ALA A 151 -0.11 13.05 -12.56
N MET A 152 -0.55 13.61 -11.42
CA MET A 152 -1.93 14.06 -11.24
C MET A 152 -2.29 15.21 -12.18
N GLU A 153 -1.39 16.18 -12.38
CA GLU A 153 -1.59 17.26 -13.34
C GLU A 153 -1.81 16.76 -14.77
N LYS A 154 -1.03 15.75 -15.20
CA LYS A 154 -1.18 15.13 -16.52
C LYS A 154 -2.50 14.38 -16.67
N ILE A 155 -2.86 13.57 -15.67
CA ILE A 155 -4.13 12.83 -15.66
C ILE A 155 -5.32 13.78 -15.72
N ASN A 156 -5.30 14.85 -14.92
CA ASN A 156 -6.36 15.86 -14.94
C ASN A 156 -6.44 16.60 -16.28
N ALA A 157 -5.30 16.97 -16.87
CA ALA A 157 -5.27 17.62 -18.17
C ALA A 157 -5.75 16.73 -19.32
N GLU A 158 -5.55 15.41 -19.24
CA GLU A 158 -6.12 14.45 -20.19
C GLU A 158 -7.64 14.31 -20.01
N ALA A 159 -8.13 14.25 -18.76
CA ALA A 159 -9.56 14.23 -18.48
C ALA A 159 -10.29 15.49 -18.97
N ASP A 160 -9.67 16.66 -18.84
CA ASP A 160 -10.24 17.94 -19.33
C ASP A 160 -10.31 18.01 -20.86
N ARG A 161 -9.38 17.36 -21.58
CA ARG A 161 -9.39 17.30 -23.05
C ARG A 161 -10.52 16.42 -23.58
N ASP A 162 -10.78 15.29 -22.93
CA ASP A 162 -11.86 14.37 -23.32
C ASP A 162 -13.27 14.96 -23.04
N HIS A 163 -13.38 15.93 -22.11
CA HIS A 163 -14.63 16.65 -21.86
C HIS A 163 -14.85 17.88 -22.77
N GLY A 164 -13.87 18.24 -23.60
CA GLY A 164 -13.94 19.40 -24.50
C GLY A 164 -14.72 19.17 -25.81
N ASP A 165 -14.91 17.90 -26.21
CA ASP A 165 -15.68 17.54 -27.40
C ASP A 165 -17.14 17.23 -27.02
N ASN A 166 -17.86 18.26 -26.56
CA ASN A 166 -19.32 18.21 -26.48
C ASN A 166 -19.87 18.37 -27.92
N PRO A 167 -20.49 17.36 -28.54
CA PRO A 167 -21.17 17.58 -29.82
C PRO A 167 -22.28 18.59 -29.58
N GLU A 168 -22.22 19.73 -30.28
CA GLU A 168 -23.32 20.68 -30.38
C GLU A 168 -24.62 19.89 -30.66
N PHE A 169 -25.52 19.87 -29.68
CA PHE A 169 -26.89 19.46 -29.94
C PHE A 169 -27.46 20.51 -30.91
N PRO A 170 -27.80 20.14 -32.16
CA PRO A 170 -28.36 21.11 -33.08
C PRO A 170 -29.68 21.61 -32.50
N ASP A 171 -29.76 22.93 -32.32
CA ASP A 171 -30.98 23.62 -31.94
C ASP A 171 -32.10 23.18 -32.89
N GLN A 172 -33.04 22.38 -32.39
CA GLN A 172 -34.25 22.08 -33.14
C GLN A 172 -35.03 23.38 -33.27
N GLU A 173 -35.01 23.94 -34.47
CA GLU A 173 -35.89 25.03 -34.90
C GLU A 173 -37.33 24.72 -34.49
N ALA A 174 -37.90 25.62 -33.70
CA ALA A 174 -39.32 25.68 -33.48
C ALA A 174 -40.02 25.99 -34.81
N ALA A 175 -40.84 25.06 -35.30
CA ALA A 175 -41.88 25.28 -36.30
C ALA A 175 -43.12 24.46 -35.95
#